data_AF-A0A165U2Z7-F1
#
_entry.id   AF-A0A165U2Z7-F1
#
_cell.length_a   1.000
_cell.length_b   1.000
_cell.length_c   1.000
_cell.angle_alpha   90.00
_cell.angle_beta   90.00
_cell.angle_gamma   90.00
#
_symmetry.space_group_name_H-M   'P 1'
#
loop_
_entity.id
_entity.type
_entity.pdbx_description
1 polymer ?
#
loop_
_entity_poly.entity_id
_entity_poly.type
_entity_poly.pdbx_seq_one_letter_code
_entity_poly.pdbx_strand_id
1 'polypeptide(L)'
;MNLDPKSIDRTVRVTRYKLGYTPSEMAEVLDNIAPTVNTLAELRTALVAFEKNAQFKLMTAETIRETRILFGFTAAQFGPLLGFKTSATIRSTVSALEGGRIAVSEPVTRLARAYISGYRPPDWPHKS
;
A
#
# COMPACT_ATOMS: atom_id res chain seq x y z
N MET A 1 24.76 -3.78 1.95
CA MET A 1 23.93 -4.87 2.52
C MET A 1 24.10 -6.15 1.70
N ASN A 2 24.47 -7.27 2.32
CA ASN A 2 24.63 -8.59 1.65
C ASN A 2 23.32 -9.40 1.67
N LEU A 3 22.23 -8.81 1.17
CA LEU A 3 20.94 -9.50 1.08
C LEU A 3 20.51 -9.65 -0.37
N ASP A 4 19.77 -10.73 -0.64
CA ASP A 4 19.16 -10.97 -1.94
C ASP A 4 18.21 -9.81 -2.34
N PRO A 5 18.41 -9.16 -3.50
CA PRO A 5 17.57 -8.05 -3.96
C PRO A 5 16.07 -8.32 -3.97
N LYS A 6 15.65 -9.55 -4.31
CA LYS A 6 14.23 -9.91 -4.34
C LYS A 6 13.63 -9.95 -2.94
N SER A 7 14.38 -10.42 -1.96
CA SER A 7 13.98 -10.47 -0.55
C SER A 7 13.86 -9.07 0.06
N ILE A 8 14.74 -8.15 -0.34
CA ILE A 8 14.67 -6.73 0.01
C ILE A 8 13.39 -6.14 -0.56
N ASP A 9 13.20 -6.23 -1.88
CA ASP A 9 12.04 -5.68 -2.59
C ASP A 9 10.73 -6.15 -1.94
N ARG A 10 10.60 -7.46 -1.71
CA ARG A 10 9.39 -8.01 -1.09
C ARG A 10 9.12 -7.45 0.31
N THR A 11 10.16 -7.31 1.13
CA THR A 11 10.03 -6.80 2.50
C THR A 11 9.63 -5.33 2.49
N VAL A 12 10.32 -4.55 1.66
CA VAL A 12 10.17 -3.11 1.54
C VAL A 12 8.85 -2.72 0.91
N ARG A 13 8.40 -3.49 -0.09
CA ARG A 13 7.14 -3.27 -0.79
C ARG A 13 5.95 -3.25 0.16
N VAL A 14 5.95 -4.08 1.20
CA VAL A 14 4.86 -4.09 2.19
C VAL A 14 4.86 -2.78 2.99
N THR A 15 6.01 -2.36 3.50
CA THR A 15 6.16 -1.09 4.23
C THR A 15 5.80 0.11 3.35
N ARG A 16 6.27 0.11 2.10
CA ARG A 16 5.92 1.11 1.09
C ARG A 16 4.41 1.28 0.97
N TYR A 17 3.69 0.17 0.78
CA TYR A 17 2.24 0.19 0.70
C TYR A 17 1.58 0.66 2.00
N LYS A 18 2.01 0.16 3.17
CA LYS A 18 1.46 0.58 4.46
C LYS A 18 1.59 2.08 4.70
N LEU A 19 2.70 2.67 4.30
CA LEU A 19 2.99 4.09 4.50
C LEU A 19 2.50 4.96 3.34
N GLY A 20 2.05 4.36 2.24
CA GLY A 20 1.61 5.11 1.06
C GLY A 20 2.76 5.81 0.32
N TYR A 21 3.96 5.23 0.37
CA TYR A 21 5.15 5.81 -0.23
C TYR A 21 5.26 5.38 -1.71
N THR A 22 5.87 6.23 -2.53
CA THR A 22 6.26 5.85 -3.89
C THR A 22 7.49 4.94 -3.88
N PRO A 23 7.81 4.23 -4.98
CA PRO A 23 9.04 3.46 -5.07
C PRO A 23 10.29 4.31 -4.80
N SER A 24 10.34 5.53 -5.32
CA SER A 24 11.48 6.45 -5.14
C SER A 24 11.65 6.88 -3.69
N GLU A 25 10.56 7.27 -3.02
CA GLU A 25 10.61 7.67 -1.59
C GLU A 25 11.06 6.50 -0.70
N MET A 26 10.64 5.28 -1.04
CA MET A 26 11.06 4.10 -0.30
C MET A 26 12.54 3.75 -0.57
N ALA A 27 13.06 4.06 -1.77
CA ALA A 27 14.49 3.93 -2.05
C ALA A 27 15.32 4.88 -1.18
N GLU A 28 14.89 6.13 -1.00
CA GLU A 28 15.56 7.09 -0.10
C GLU A 28 15.56 6.60 1.36
N VAL A 29 14.45 6.02 1.82
CA VAL A 29 14.39 5.40 3.17
C VAL A 29 15.37 4.23 3.26
N LEU A 30 15.48 3.42 2.21
CA LEU A 30 16.42 2.31 2.17
C LEU A 30 17.87 2.76 2.18
N ASP A 31 18.22 3.83 1.47
CA ASP A 31 19.59 4.36 1.44
C ASP A 31 20.05 4.77 2.85
N ASN A 32 19.13 5.25 3.69
CA ASN A 32 19.38 5.58 5.09
C ASN A 32 19.47 4.35 6.00
N ILE A 33 18.69 3.30 5.74
CA ILE A 33 18.66 2.08 6.57
C ILE A 33 19.80 1.12 6.20
N ALA A 34 20.13 1.00 4.92
CA ALA A 34 21.06 0.01 4.36
C ALA A 34 22.46 -0.03 5.02
N PRO A 35 23.05 1.08 5.50
CA PRO A 35 24.32 1.05 6.24
C PRO A 35 24.23 0.37 7.61
N THR A 36 23.03 0.28 8.19
CA THR A 36 22.80 -0.19 9.56
C THR A 36 22.29 -1.63 9.63
N VAL A 37 22.06 -2.28 8.49
CA VAL A 37 21.44 -3.60 8.41
C VAL A 37 22.23 -4.57 7.54
N ASN A 38 22.41 -5.79 8.04
CA ASN A 38 23.10 -6.90 7.39
C ASN A 38 22.17 -8.10 7.18
N THR A 39 21.10 -8.22 7.97
CA THR A 39 20.14 -9.33 7.88
C THR A 39 18.73 -8.87 7.51
N LEU A 40 17.88 -9.77 6.99
CA LEU A 40 16.46 -9.47 6.74
C LEU A 40 15.70 -9.17 8.04
N ALA A 41 16.11 -9.76 9.16
CA ALA A 41 15.50 -9.51 10.46
C ALA A 41 15.79 -8.08 10.95
N GLU A 42 17.03 -7.61 10.78
CA GLU A 42 17.43 -6.23 11.05
C GLU A 42 16.69 -5.25 10.13
N LEU A 43 16.61 -5.54 8.82
CA LEU A 43 15.85 -4.73 7.88
C LEU A 43 14.38 -4.59 8.29
N ARG A 44 13.72 -5.70 8.63
CA ARG A 44 12.33 -5.67 9.12
C ARG A 44 12.19 -4.85 10.40
N THR A 45 13.15 -4.99 11.33
CA THR A 45 13.14 -4.25 12.60
C THR A 45 13.29 -2.75 12.36
N ALA A 46 14.22 -2.34 11.50
CA ALA A 46 14.43 -0.95 11.10
C ALA A 46 13.19 -0.37 10.40
N LEU A 47 12.57 -1.12 9.48
CA LEU A 47 11.34 -0.71 8.82
C LEU A 47 10.16 -0.57 9.79
N VAL A 48 10.03 -1.47 10.77
CA VAL A 48 9.00 -1.34 11.82
C VAL A 48 9.24 -0.11 12.69
N ALA A 49 10.50 0.19 13.04
CA ALA A 49 10.84 1.41 13.78
C ALA A 49 10.53 2.67 12.96
N PHE A 50 10.81 2.64 11.65
CA PHE A 50 10.44 3.70 10.72
C PHE A 50 8.92 3.87 10.62
N GLU A 51 8.17 2.77 10.47
CA GLU A 51 6.70 2.77 10.41
C GLU A 51 6.07 3.45 11.63
N LYS A 52 6.63 3.24 12.84
CA LYS A 52 6.13 3.85 14.08
C LYS A 52 6.28 5.38 14.13
N ASN A 53 7.30 5.91 13.47
CA ASN A 53 7.63 7.34 13.48
C ASN A 53 7.14 8.05 12.20
N ALA A 54 6.70 7.29 11.19
CA ALA A 54 6.22 7.84 9.94
C ALA A 54 4.94 8.65 10.16
N GLN A 55 4.93 9.87 9.63
CA GLN A 55 3.73 10.70 9.65
C GLN A 55 2.65 10.13 8.73
N PHE A 56 1.40 10.47 9.03
CA PHE A 56 0.31 10.14 8.13
C PHE A 56 0.56 10.82 6.77
N LYS A 57 0.32 10.07 5.69
CA LYS A 57 0.50 10.51 4.33
C LYS A 57 -0.59 9.93 3.45
N LEU A 58 -1.17 10.77 2.60
CA LEU A 58 -2.13 10.33 1.60
C LEU A 58 -1.45 9.40 0.60
N MET A 59 -2.10 8.28 0.30
CA MET A 59 -1.66 7.40 -0.77
C MET A 59 -1.81 8.08 -2.13
N THR A 60 -0.93 7.76 -3.07
CA THR A 60 -1.09 8.19 -4.45
C THR A 60 -2.10 7.31 -5.18
N ALA A 61 -2.61 7.80 -6.31
CA ALA A 61 -3.46 7.03 -7.22
C ALA A 61 -2.80 5.70 -7.65
N GLU A 62 -1.49 5.74 -7.91
CA GLU A 62 -0.69 4.57 -8.23
C GLU A 62 -0.65 3.58 -7.08
N THR A 63 -0.40 4.03 -5.84
CA THR A 63 -0.39 3.13 -4.67
C THR A 63 -1.75 2.46 -4.46
N ILE A 64 -2.85 3.18 -4.68
CA ILE A 64 -4.21 2.61 -4.62
C ILE A 64 -4.39 1.52 -5.68
N ARG A 65 -3.95 1.77 -6.92
CA ARG A 65 -3.98 0.78 -8.00
C ARG A 65 -3.16 -0.46 -7.68
N GLU A 66 -1.94 -0.28 -7.20
CA GLU A 66 -1.05 -1.37 -6.80
C GLU A 66 -1.67 -2.18 -5.66
N THR A 67 -2.34 -1.53 -4.70
CA THR A 67 -3.06 -2.18 -3.60
C THR A 67 -4.19 -3.06 -4.12
N ARG A 68 -4.97 -2.59 -5.09
CA ARG A 68 -6.02 -3.41 -5.72
C ARG A 68 -5.44 -4.66 -6.36
N ILE A 69 -4.36 -4.50 -7.14
CA ILE A 69 -3.69 -5.58 -7.84
C ILE A 69 -3.08 -6.58 -6.85
N LEU A 70 -2.48 -6.09 -5.76
CA LEU A 70 -1.90 -6.91 -4.70
C LEU A 70 -2.92 -7.88 -4.10
N PHE A 71 -4.17 -7.44 -3.92
CA PHE A 71 -5.25 -8.30 -3.42
C PHE A 71 -5.95 -9.13 -4.50
N GLY A 72 -5.64 -8.87 -5.79
CA GLY A 72 -6.29 -9.55 -6.91
C GLY A 72 -7.75 -9.12 -7.11
N PHE A 73 -8.11 -7.91 -6.69
CA PHE A 73 -9.49 -7.44 -6.80
C PHE A 73 -9.79 -6.78 -8.15
N THR A 74 -11.02 -6.97 -8.60
CA THR A 74 -11.59 -6.14 -9.65
C THR A 74 -11.90 -4.75 -9.11
N ALA A 75 -12.00 -3.75 -9.99
CA ALA A 75 -12.41 -2.39 -9.60
C ALA A 75 -13.79 -2.37 -8.92
N ALA A 76 -14.70 -3.25 -9.33
CA ALA A 76 -16.05 -3.36 -8.75
C ALA A 76 -16.04 -3.90 -7.32
N GLN A 77 -15.13 -4.82 -6.99
CA GLN A 77 -14.95 -5.34 -5.63
C GLN A 77 -14.20 -4.36 -4.73
N PHE A 78 -13.20 -3.65 -5.27
CA PHE A 78 -12.34 -2.78 -4.48
C PHE A 78 -13.01 -1.46 -4.11
N GLY A 79 -13.86 -0.90 -4.98
CA GLY A 79 -14.55 0.36 -4.72
C GLY A 79 -15.34 0.39 -3.41
N PRO A 80 -16.24 -0.58 -3.14
CA PRO A 80 -16.98 -0.67 -1.88
C PRO A 80 -16.09 -0.77 -0.65
N LEU A 81 -14.99 -1.52 -0.73
CA LEU A 81 -14.01 -1.60 0.37
C LEU A 81 -13.38 -0.24 0.68
N LEU A 82 -13.23 0.64 -0.29
CA LEU A 82 -12.74 2.01 -0.10
C LEU A 82 -13.83 2.99 0.36
N GLY A 83 -15.04 2.51 0.66
CA GLY A 83 -16.17 3.31 1.14
C GLY A 83 -16.99 3.97 0.03
N PHE A 84 -16.74 3.65 -1.24
CA PHE A 84 -17.58 4.12 -2.34
C PHE A 84 -18.90 3.36 -2.37
N LYS A 85 -20.00 4.05 -2.70
CA LYS A 85 -21.31 3.41 -2.86
C LYS A 85 -21.28 2.43 -4.04
N THR A 86 -21.82 1.23 -3.84
CA THR A 86 -22.07 0.28 -4.93
C THR A 86 -23.02 0.90 -5.95
N SER A 87 -22.57 1.02 -7.20
CA SER A 87 -23.35 1.60 -8.29
C SER A 87 -22.89 1.03 -9.64
N ALA A 88 -23.67 1.29 -10.70
CA ALA A 88 -23.27 0.94 -12.07
C ALA A 88 -21.96 1.64 -12.53
N THR A 89 -21.59 2.76 -11.89
CA THR A 89 -20.43 3.57 -12.24
C THR A 89 -19.18 3.25 -11.41
N ILE A 90 -19.25 2.32 -10.46
CA ILE A 90 -18.16 2.02 -9.51
C ILE A 90 -16.82 1.73 -10.19
N ARG A 91 -16.84 0.97 -11.31
CA ARG A 91 -15.63 0.66 -12.08
C ARG A 91 -14.97 1.92 -12.64
N SER A 92 -15.78 2.85 -13.15
CA SER A 92 -15.30 4.13 -13.69
C SER A 92 -14.78 5.04 -12.59
N THR A 93 -15.44 5.05 -11.43
CA THR A 93 -14.99 5.81 -10.25
C THR A 93 -13.62 5.33 -9.77
N VAL A 94 -13.44 4.02 -9.61
CA VAL A 94 -12.14 3.45 -9.20
C VAL A 94 -11.08 3.68 -10.27
N SER A 95 -11.41 3.55 -11.56
CA SER A 95 -10.48 3.89 -12.66
C SER A 95 -10.05 5.36 -12.64
N ALA A 96 -10.97 6.28 -12.35
CA ALA A 96 -10.65 7.70 -12.24
C ALA A 96 -9.78 8.00 -11.00
N LEU A 97 -10.03 7.33 -9.87
CA LEU A 97 -9.19 7.40 -8.68
C LEU A 97 -7.77 6.88 -8.95
N GLU A 98 -7.65 5.68 -9.54
CA GLU A 98 -6.37 5.04 -9.88
C GLU A 98 -5.59 5.77 -10.99
N GLY A 99 -6.30 6.51 -11.83
CA GLY A 99 -5.70 7.37 -12.86
C GLY A 99 -5.40 8.80 -12.39
N GLY A 100 -5.62 9.13 -11.11
CA GLY A 100 -5.37 10.46 -10.55
C GLY A 100 -6.34 11.55 -11.01
N ARG A 101 -7.43 11.19 -11.70
CA ARG A 101 -8.52 12.11 -12.07
C ARG A 101 -9.40 12.47 -10.88
N ILE A 102 -9.44 11.60 -9.87
CA ILE A 102 -10.06 11.84 -8.56
C ILE A 102 -8.95 11.77 -7.52
N ALA A 103 -8.88 12.77 -6.64
CA ALA A 103 -7.91 12.80 -5.56
C ALA A 103 -8.19 11.67 -4.55
N VAL A 104 -7.13 11.04 -4.06
CA VAL A 104 -7.23 10.06 -2.97
C VAL A 104 -7.47 10.81 -1.67
N SER A 105 -8.60 10.55 -1.04
CA SER A 105 -8.97 11.17 0.23
C SER A 105 -8.33 10.44 1.42
N GLU A 106 -8.35 11.09 2.58
CA GLU A 106 -7.87 10.50 3.83
C GLU A 106 -8.63 9.21 4.22
N PRO A 107 -9.98 9.15 4.16
CA PRO A 107 -10.72 7.92 4.46
C PRO A 107 -10.31 6.75 3.56
N VAL A 108 -10.16 7.00 2.25
CA VAL A 108 -9.72 5.99 1.27
C VAL A 108 -8.33 5.48 1.64
N THR A 109 -7.40 6.40 1.97
CA THR A 109 -6.05 6.05 2.43
C THR A 109 -6.10 5.18 3.68
N ARG A 110 -6.89 5.56 4.70
CA ARG A 110 -6.99 4.81 5.96
C ARG A 110 -7.51 3.39 5.75
N LEU A 111 -8.55 3.23 4.92
CA LEU A 111 -9.11 1.92 4.59
C LEU A 111 -8.09 1.05 3.86
N ALA A 112 -7.47 1.57 2.80
CA ALA A 112 -6.43 0.86 2.05
C ALA A 112 -5.27 0.41 2.98
N ARG A 113 -4.79 1.30 3.85
CA ARG A 113 -3.74 0.99 4.84
C ARG A 113 -4.18 -0.09 5.83
N ALA A 114 -5.41 -0.05 6.33
CA ALA A 114 -5.94 -1.06 7.24
C ALA A 114 -5.93 -2.44 6.57
N TYR A 115 -6.37 -2.51 5.30
CA TYR A 115 -6.36 -3.73 4.53
C TYR A 115 -4.95 -4.26 4.25
N ILE A 116 -4.00 -3.41 3.87
CA ILE A 116 -2.59 -3.81 3.71
C ILE A 116 -2.01 -4.36 5.02
N SER A 117 -2.43 -3.80 6.15
CA SER A 117 -2.01 -4.23 7.49
C SER A 117 -2.66 -5.54 7.96
N GLY A 118 -3.57 -6.11 7.16
CA GLY A 118 -4.19 -7.41 7.43
C GLY A 118 -5.62 -7.35 7.95
N TYR A 119 -6.21 -6.16 8.12
CA TYR A 119 -7.63 -6.04 8.48
C TYR A 119 -8.52 -6.57 7.35
N ARG A 120 -9.52 -7.39 7.67
CA ARG A 120 -10.46 -7.99 6.73
C ARG A 120 -11.88 -7.83 7.29
N PRO A 121 -12.71 -6.93 6.74
CA PRO A 121 -14.10 -6.80 7.17
C PRO A 121 -14.93 -8.05 6.79
N PRO A 122 -16.13 -8.25 7.39
CA PRO A 122 -16.96 -9.43 7.13
C PRO A 122 -17.39 -9.61 5.67
N ASP A 123 -17.51 -8.51 4.92
CA ASP A 123 -17.88 -8.48 3.50
C ASP A 123 -16.65 -8.56 2.56
N TRP A 124 -15.51 -9.05 3.06
CA TRP A 124 -14.29 -9.17 2.27
C TRP A 124 -14.51 -10.03 1.02
N PRO A 125 -14.17 -9.55 -0.19
CA PRO A 125 -14.38 -10.30 -1.41
C PRO A 125 -13.59 -11.60 -1.43
N HIS A 126 -14.27 -12.70 -1.74
CA HIS A 126 -13.60 -13.95 -2.06
C HIS A 126 -12.98 -13.85 -3.45
N LYS A 127 -11.82 -14.50 -3.63
CA LYS A 127 -11.16 -14.57 -4.94
C LYS A 127 -12.11 -15.21 -5.94
N SER A 128 -12.31 -14.54 -7.07
CA SER A 128 -12.98 -15.11 -8.25
C SER A 128 -12.10 -16.14 -8.92
#